data_AF-A6N9X4-F1
#
_entry.id   AF-A6N9X4-F1
#
_cell.length_a   1.000
_cell.length_b   1.000
_cell.length_c   1.000
_cell.angle_alpha   90.00
_cell.angle_beta   90.00
_cell.angle_gamma   90.00
#
_symmetry.space_group_name_H-M   'P 1'
#
loop_
_entity.id
_entity.type
_entity.pdbx_description
1 polymer ?
#
loop_
_entity_poly.entity_id
_entity_poly.type
_entity_poly.pdbx_seq_one_letter_code
_entity_poly.pdbx_strand_id
1 'polypeptide(L)'
;MLQLVAFIAGCCIVATAKTTCQQGPVDARKSIVGPGTGKLYLVKSTCQQDICCLYTIPPPTGTPWPAPYPFGYKNKATGEWVKVTTGTVNGEGANVIDSDSGFGETNTTLLYSDYQNCAVGLFHGGKVTGGPHLELFKYSSAADDSQALQCCEQRFAAELEKQGKTATDVIEVNKDCDYPE
;
A
#
# COMPACT_ATOMS: atom_id res chain seq x y z
N MET A 1 -36.38 0.56 -57.88
CA MET A 1 -35.05 0.53 -57.26
C MET A 1 -35.20 0.99 -55.83
N LEU A 2 -35.23 0.08 -54.85
CA LEU A 2 -35.16 0.42 -53.43
C LEU A 2 -33.67 0.64 -53.09
N GLN A 3 -33.29 1.87 -52.78
CA GLN A 3 -31.96 2.17 -52.23
C GLN A 3 -31.92 1.77 -50.76
N LEU A 4 -31.12 0.77 -50.44
CA LEU A 4 -30.76 0.38 -49.08
C LEU A 4 -29.77 1.42 -48.54
N VAL A 5 -30.19 2.24 -47.58
CA VAL A 5 -29.30 3.15 -46.85
C VAL A 5 -28.71 2.37 -45.67
N ALA A 6 -27.45 1.96 -45.80
CA ALA A 6 -26.70 1.34 -44.71
C ALA A 6 -26.27 2.42 -43.71
N PHE A 7 -26.97 2.53 -42.58
CA PHE A 7 -26.51 3.28 -41.42
C PHE A 7 -25.40 2.48 -40.73
N ILE A 8 -24.14 2.81 -41.01
CA ILE A 8 -23.01 2.36 -40.21
C ILE A 8 -23.05 3.16 -38.90
N ALA A 9 -23.74 2.61 -37.90
CA ALA A 9 -23.58 3.03 -36.51
C ALA A 9 -22.15 2.70 -36.10
N GLY A 10 -21.27 3.70 -36.20
CA GLY A 10 -19.92 3.64 -35.66
C GLY A 10 -20.00 3.51 -34.15
N CYS A 11 -20.02 2.27 -33.66
CA CYS A 11 -19.70 1.98 -32.27
C CYS A 11 -18.28 2.49 -32.04
N CYS A 12 -18.16 3.66 -31.42
CA CYS A 12 -16.96 4.06 -30.71
C CYS A 12 -16.78 3.09 -29.53
N ILE A 13 -16.34 1.86 -29.83
CA ILE A 13 -15.73 0.99 -28.84
C ILE A 13 -14.40 1.66 -28.54
N VAL A 14 -14.42 2.59 -27.58
CA VAL A 14 -13.21 2.97 -26.86
C VAL A 14 -12.78 1.68 -26.18
N ALA A 15 -11.92 0.92 -26.86
CA ALA A 15 -11.19 -0.17 -26.26
C ALA A 15 -10.33 0.48 -25.18
N THR A 16 -10.89 0.62 -23.98
CA THR A 16 -10.12 0.87 -22.78
C THR A 16 -9.17 -0.32 -22.71
N ALA A 17 -7.92 -0.10 -23.11
CA ALA A 17 -6.86 -1.04 -22.86
C ALA A 17 -6.85 -1.27 -21.35
N LYS A 18 -7.50 -2.35 -20.91
CA LYS A 18 -7.37 -2.85 -19.54
C LYS A 18 -5.95 -3.36 -19.45
N THR A 19 -5.01 -2.46 -19.20
CA THR A 19 -3.69 -2.83 -18.69
C THR A 19 -3.97 -3.62 -17.43
N THR A 20 -3.81 -4.93 -17.56
CA THR A 20 -4.12 -5.87 -16.50
C THR A 20 -3.15 -5.60 -15.37
N CYS A 21 -3.65 -5.14 -14.22
CA CYS A 21 -2.84 -5.03 -13.01
C CYS A 21 -2.19 -6.38 -12.76
N GLN A 22 -0.88 -6.51 -13.07
CA GLN A 22 -0.21 -7.80 -13.21
C GLN A 22 -0.48 -8.68 -11.98
N GLN A 23 -0.87 -9.93 -12.22
CA GLN A 23 -1.08 -10.92 -11.18
C GLN A 23 0.10 -11.88 -11.19
N GLY A 24 0.70 -12.10 -10.03
CA GLY A 24 1.79 -13.03 -9.82
C GLY A 24 2.07 -13.17 -8.32
N PRO A 25 2.87 -14.17 -7.91
CA PRO A 25 3.32 -14.27 -6.53
C PRO A 25 4.08 -12.99 -6.16
N VAL A 26 3.71 -12.38 -5.04
CA VAL A 26 4.37 -11.17 -4.55
C VAL A 26 5.63 -11.57 -3.78
N ASP A 27 6.73 -10.87 -4.05
CA ASP A 27 8.00 -11.00 -3.34
C ASP A 27 8.12 -9.86 -2.32
N ALA A 28 8.04 -10.21 -1.04
CA ALA A 28 8.10 -9.27 0.06
C ALA A 28 9.41 -8.48 0.09
N ARG A 29 10.56 -9.12 -0.15
CA ARG A 29 11.86 -8.41 -0.12
C ARG A 29 11.96 -7.39 -1.23
N LYS A 30 11.50 -7.73 -2.43
CA LYS A 30 11.41 -6.77 -3.54
C LYS A 30 10.43 -5.64 -3.21
N SER A 31 9.31 -5.96 -2.58
CA SER A 31 8.32 -4.95 -2.18
C SER A 31 8.77 -4.09 -1.01
N ILE A 32 9.66 -4.54 -0.13
CA ILE A 32 10.24 -3.75 0.97
C ILE A 32 11.28 -2.77 0.41
N VAL A 33 12.12 -3.22 -0.53
CA VAL A 33 13.12 -2.36 -1.18
C VAL A 33 12.46 -1.34 -2.12
N GLY A 34 11.45 -1.77 -2.88
CA GLY A 34 10.69 -0.92 -3.79
C GLY A 34 11.58 -0.19 -4.81
N PRO A 35 11.41 1.13 -4.99
CA PRO A 35 12.27 1.95 -5.85
C PRO A 35 13.69 2.16 -5.27
N GLY A 36 13.98 1.65 -4.07
CA GLY A 36 15.29 1.69 -3.43
C GLY A 36 15.65 3.02 -2.76
N THR A 37 14.78 4.02 -2.81
CA THR A 37 14.95 5.35 -2.19
C THR A 37 13.60 5.95 -1.75
N GLY A 38 13.66 7.02 -0.96
CA GLY A 38 12.47 7.78 -0.55
C GLY A 38 11.78 7.20 0.69
N LYS A 39 10.47 7.41 0.77
CA LYS A 39 9.58 6.93 1.84
C LYS A 39 8.46 6.07 1.26
N LEU A 40 7.93 5.17 2.08
CA LEU A 40 6.69 4.44 1.82
C LEU A 40 5.64 4.92 2.82
N TYR A 41 4.55 5.51 2.33
CA TYR A 41 3.49 6.09 3.15
C TYR A 41 2.34 5.11 3.30
N LEU A 42 1.82 4.94 4.52
CA LEU A 42 0.52 4.29 4.72
C LEU A 42 -0.57 5.30 4.35
N VAL A 43 -1.34 4.97 3.31
CA VAL A 43 -2.38 5.85 2.75
C VAL A 43 -3.73 5.51 3.32
N LYS A 44 -4.14 4.23 3.24
CA LYS A 44 -5.42 3.73 3.74
C LYS A 44 -5.21 2.53 4.64
N SER A 45 -5.98 2.43 5.71
CA SER A 45 -5.99 1.24 6.57
C SER A 45 -7.41 0.95 7.06
N THR A 46 -7.72 -0.31 7.36
CA THR A 46 -8.90 -0.66 8.18
C THR A 46 -8.56 -0.81 9.66
N CYS A 47 -7.29 -0.66 10.04
CA CYS A 47 -6.87 -0.72 11.44
C CYS A 47 -7.15 0.62 12.12
N GLN A 48 -8.05 0.65 13.10
CA GLN A 48 -8.26 1.84 13.92
C GLN A 48 -7.06 2.03 14.86
N GLN A 49 -6.35 3.14 14.72
CA GLN A 49 -5.17 3.48 15.52
C GLN A 49 -5.10 4.98 15.81
N ASP A 50 -4.50 5.34 16.94
CA ASP A 50 -4.30 6.72 17.40
C ASP A 50 -3.10 7.42 16.74
N ILE A 51 -2.67 6.93 15.57
CA ILE A 51 -1.58 7.49 14.77
C ILE A 51 -2.07 7.88 13.37
N CYS A 52 -1.44 8.88 12.76
CA CYS A 52 -1.60 9.26 11.37
C CYS A 52 -0.22 9.53 10.72
N CYS A 53 -0.21 9.80 9.41
CA CYS A 53 0.99 10.13 8.66
C CYS A 53 2.13 9.11 8.85
N LEU A 54 1.80 7.82 8.93
CA LEU A 54 2.80 6.77 9.07
C LEU A 54 3.60 6.68 7.77
N TYR A 55 4.93 6.63 7.92
CA TYR A 55 5.86 6.40 6.83
C TYR A 55 6.97 5.45 7.27
N THR A 56 7.53 4.74 6.31
CA THR A 56 8.70 3.88 6.49
C THR A 56 9.78 4.30 5.50
N ILE A 57 11.04 3.99 5.81
CA ILE A 57 12.18 4.26 4.94
C ILE A 57 12.67 2.91 4.39
N PRO A 58 12.51 2.65 3.08
CA PRO A 58 13.00 1.43 2.45
C PRO A 58 14.51 1.23 2.66
N PRO A 59 14.98 0.01 2.96
CA PRO A 59 16.41 -0.27 3.00
C PRO A 59 17.01 -0.21 1.59
N PRO A 60 18.27 0.25 1.44
CA PRO A 60 18.96 0.23 0.15
C PRO A 60 19.09 -1.18 -0.45
N THR A 61 19.11 -1.28 -1.77
CA THR A 61 19.37 -2.54 -2.48
C THR A 61 20.68 -3.17 -2.01
N GLY A 62 20.63 -4.46 -1.68
CA GLY A 62 21.80 -5.22 -1.20
C GLY A 62 22.00 -5.19 0.32
N THR A 63 21.14 -4.51 1.08
CA THR A 63 21.13 -4.59 2.55
C THR A 63 20.87 -6.05 3.00
N PRO A 64 21.66 -6.60 3.94
CA PRO A 64 21.42 -7.93 4.51
C PRO A 64 20.08 -8.01 5.25
N TRP A 65 19.47 -9.19 5.24
CA TRP A 65 18.21 -9.46 5.95
C TRP A 65 18.47 -10.17 7.28
N PRO A 66 17.74 -9.84 8.37
CA PRO A 66 16.76 -8.77 8.46
C PRO A 66 17.41 -7.38 8.36
N ALA A 67 16.78 -6.48 7.63
CA ALA A 67 17.30 -5.14 7.35
C ALA A 67 16.83 -4.14 8.42
N PRO A 68 17.57 -3.06 8.70
CA PRO A 68 17.05 -1.97 9.53
C PRO A 68 15.75 -1.39 8.95
N TYR A 69 14.80 -1.06 9.83
CA TYR A 69 13.49 -0.54 9.47
C TYR A 69 13.19 0.79 10.17
N PRO A 70 13.72 1.92 9.68
CA PRO A 70 13.37 3.23 10.20
C PRO A 70 11.96 3.62 9.75
N PHE A 71 11.17 4.14 10.67
CA PHE A 71 9.82 4.62 10.37
C PHE A 71 9.45 5.80 11.28
N GLY A 72 8.34 6.45 10.96
CA GLY A 72 7.78 7.49 11.81
C GLY A 72 6.30 7.66 11.59
N TYR A 73 5.66 8.35 12.53
CA TYR A 73 4.23 8.65 12.49
C TYR A 73 3.95 9.89 13.33
N LYS A 74 2.78 10.48 13.13
CA LYS A 74 2.26 11.59 13.92
C LYS A 74 1.22 11.07 14.90
N ASN A 75 1.35 11.42 16.17
CA ASN A 75 0.34 11.09 17.18
C ASN A 75 -0.91 11.95 16.93
N LYS A 76 -2.09 11.33 16.81
CA LYS A 76 -3.34 12.05 16.51
C LYS A 76 -3.79 12.97 17.64
N ALA A 77 -3.52 12.59 18.89
CA ALA A 77 -3.96 13.34 20.06
C ALA A 77 -3.07 14.55 20.34
N THR A 78 -1.75 14.41 20.21
CA THR A 78 -0.79 15.47 20.54
C THR A 78 -0.31 16.26 19.32
N GLY A 79 -0.42 15.68 18.12
CA GLY A 79 0.17 16.23 16.90
C GLY A 79 1.70 16.10 16.82
N GLU A 80 2.33 15.41 17.76
CA GLU A 80 3.78 15.22 17.81
C GLU A 80 4.25 14.16 16.80
N TRP A 81 5.40 14.39 16.19
CA TRP A 81 6.08 13.41 15.35
C TRP A 81 6.95 12.47 16.19
N VAL A 82 6.69 11.17 16.05
CA VAL A 82 7.52 10.11 16.60
C VAL A 82 8.36 9.51 15.49
N LYS A 83 9.69 9.44 15.70
CA LYS A 83 10.63 8.78 14.80
C LYS A 83 11.25 7.60 15.51
N VAL A 84 11.14 6.42 14.88
CA VAL A 84 11.74 5.18 15.38
C VAL A 84 12.83 4.78 14.40
N THR A 85 14.06 4.76 14.89
CA THR A 85 15.24 4.36 14.11
C THR A 85 15.71 2.95 14.44
N THR A 86 15.09 2.31 15.43
CA THR A 86 15.44 0.99 15.94
C THR A 86 14.32 0.02 15.62
N GLY A 87 14.61 -0.98 14.80
CA GLY A 87 13.67 -2.00 14.37
C GLY A 87 14.24 -2.74 13.17
N THR A 88 13.66 -3.88 12.85
CA THR A 88 14.08 -4.68 11.72
C THR A 88 12.89 -5.10 10.86
N VAL A 89 13.17 -5.34 9.58
CA VAL A 89 12.22 -5.89 8.63
C VAL A 89 12.83 -7.07 7.90
N ASN A 90 12.06 -8.12 7.67
CA ASN A 90 12.39 -9.26 6.81
C ASN A 90 11.24 -9.52 5.83
N GLY A 91 11.56 -10.18 4.71
CA GLY A 91 10.58 -10.65 3.76
C GLY A 91 10.67 -12.15 3.55
N GLU A 92 9.55 -12.86 3.62
CA GLU A 92 9.43 -14.31 3.41
C GLU A 92 8.21 -14.63 2.52
N GLY A 93 8.47 -15.00 1.26
CA GLY A 93 7.40 -15.13 0.27
C GLY A 93 6.67 -13.80 0.12
N ALA A 94 5.37 -13.78 0.42
CA ALA A 94 4.54 -12.57 0.42
C ALA A 94 4.47 -11.86 1.78
N ASN A 95 5.11 -12.38 2.82
CA ASN A 95 5.04 -11.83 4.18
C ASN A 95 6.14 -10.81 4.42
N VAL A 96 5.77 -9.60 4.81
CA VAL A 96 6.66 -8.57 5.36
C VAL A 96 6.58 -8.66 6.88
N ILE A 97 7.68 -8.99 7.53
CA ILE A 97 7.77 -9.22 8.98
C ILE A 97 8.58 -8.09 9.58
N ASP A 98 7.91 -7.20 10.34
CA ASP A 98 8.53 -6.07 11.01
C ASP A 98 8.66 -6.36 12.51
N SER A 99 9.70 -5.84 13.17
CA SER A 99 9.90 -5.98 14.61
C SER A 99 10.47 -4.71 15.23
N ASP A 100 9.72 -4.12 16.17
CA ASP A 100 10.16 -2.97 16.95
C ASP A 100 9.60 -2.98 18.39
N SER A 101 10.14 -2.13 19.27
CA SER A 101 9.74 -2.09 20.68
C SER A 101 8.35 -1.47 20.92
N GLY A 102 7.90 -0.62 20.00
CA GLY A 102 6.59 0.04 20.00
C GLY A 102 5.48 -0.93 19.61
N PHE A 103 5.50 -1.45 18.39
CA PHE A 103 4.43 -2.29 17.83
C PHE A 103 4.63 -3.80 18.08
N GLY A 104 5.84 -4.24 18.42
CA GLY A 104 6.19 -5.66 18.55
C GLY A 104 6.52 -6.28 17.19
N GLU A 105 6.38 -7.60 17.08
CA GLU A 105 6.55 -8.32 15.81
C GLU A 105 5.23 -8.36 15.04
N THR A 106 5.17 -7.70 13.88
CA THR A 106 3.98 -7.63 13.02
C THR A 106 4.23 -8.30 11.68
N ASN A 107 3.17 -8.76 11.02
CA ASN A 107 3.20 -9.34 9.69
C ASN A 107 2.21 -8.64 8.75
N THR A 108 2.69 -8.25 7.57
CA THR A 108 1.85 -7.84 6.44
C THR A 108 1.95 -8.85 5.33
N THR A 109 0.88 -9.61 5.08
CA THR A 109 0.79 -10.47 3.89
C THR A 109 0.43 -9.63 2.67
N LEU A 110 1.35 -9.49 1.72
CA LEU A 110 1.12 -8.71 0.51
C LEU A 110 0.15 -9.42 -0.44
N LEU A 111 -0.88 -8.68 -0.84
CA LEU A 111 -1.85 -9.09 -1.86
C LEU A 111 -1.45 -8.59 -3.25
N TYR A 112 -0.78 -7.44 -3.30
CA TYR A 112 -0.31 -6.83 -4.53
C TYR A 112 0.86 -5.88 -4.22
N SER A 113 1.83 -5.84 -5.13
CA SER A 113 2.88 -4.82 -5.16
C SER A 113 3.37 -4.73 -6.59
N ASP A 114 3.55 -3.50 -7.07
CA ASP A 114 4.23 -3.25 -8.34
C ASP A 114 5.74 -3.01 -8.15
N TYR A 115 6.20 -3.10 -6.89
CA TYR A 115 7.58 -2.89 -6.46
C TYR A 115 8.14 -1.48 -6.75
N GLN A 116 7.31 -0.51 -7.12
CA GLN A 116 7.78 0.82 -7.52
C GLN A 116 6.91 1.95 -6.99
N ASN A 117 5.59 1.80 -7.04
CA ASN A 117 4.65 2.87 -6.73
C ASN A 117 3.78 2.60 -5.51
N CYS A 118 3.37 1.35 -5.29
CA CYS A 118 2.45 1.04 -4.21
C CYS A 118 2.41 -0.44 -3.85
N ALA A 119 1.85 -0.73 -2.68
CA ALA A 119 1.60 -2.08 -2.20
C ALA A 119 0.26 -2.15 -1.46
N VAL A 120 -0.38 -3.31 -1.49
CA VAL A 120 -1.61 -3.61 -0.76
C VAL A 120 -1.40 -4.90 0.03
N GLY A 121 -1.75 -4.89 1.31
CA GLY A 121 -1.48 -6.02 2.20
C GLY A 121 -2.48 -6.18 3.34
N LEU A 122 -2.37 -7.34 3.98
CA LEU A 122 -3.15 -7.74 5.15
C LEU A 122 -2.23 -7.73 6.38
N PHE A 123 -2.39 -6.71 7.22
CA PHE A 123 -1.60 -6.41 8.40
C PHE A 123 -2.18 -7.04 9.68
N HIS A 124 -1.34 -7.69 10.48
CA HIS A 124 -1.71 -8.25 11.78
C HIS A 124 -0.50 -8.48 12.70
N GLY A 125 -0.74 -8.86 13.95
CA GLY A 125 0.30 -9.31 14.88
C GLY A 125 0.74 -8.24 15.88
N GLY A 126 1.82 -8.53 16.60
CA GLY A 126 2.40 -7.65 17.61
C GLY A 126 1.40 -7.26 18.69
N LYS A 127 1.32 -5.96 18.98
CA LYS A 127 0.37 -5.38 19.93
C LYS A 127 -0.93 -4.91 19.26
N VAL A 128 -1.10 -5.18 17.96
CA VAL A 128 -2.30 -4.76 17.21
C VAL A 128 -3.43 -5.74 17.49
N THR A 129 -4.58 -5.20 17.92
CA THR A 129 -5.77 -6.00 18.20
C THR A 129 -6.68 -6.08 16.99
N GLY A 130 -7.32 -7.23 16.83
CA GLY A 130 -8.12 -7.54 15.64
C GLY A 130 -7.26 -7.71 14.39
N GLY A 131 -7.90 -8.11 13.30
CA GLY A 131 -7.27 -8.28 11.99
C GLY A 131 -7.56 -9.63 11.34
N PRO A 132 -7.02 -9.87 10.13
CA PRO A 132 -6.12 -8.98 9.41
C PRO A 132 -6.76 -7.66 8.96
N HIS A 133 -6.01 -6.58 9.04
CA HIS A 133 -6.39 -5.24 8.61
C HIS A 133 -5.90 -5.00 7.19
N LEU A 134 -6.74 -4.42 6.34
CA LEU A 134 -6.36 -4.15 4.96
C LEU A 134 -5.65 -2.79 4.89
N GLU A 135 -4.48 -2.76 4.25
CA GLU A 135 -3.64 -1.57 4.14
C GLU A 135 -3.22 -1.30 2.70
N LEU A 136 -3.19 -0.01 2.33
CA LEU A 136 -2.62 0.49 1.08
C LEU A 136 -1.45 1.41 1.39
N PHE A 137 -0.29 1.08 0.83
CA PHE A 137 0.91 1.87 0.91
C PHE A 137 1.27 2.49 -0.45
N LYS A 138 1.84 3.70 -0.43
CA LYS A 138 2.29 4.44 -1.61
C LYS A 138 3.72 4.93 -1.43
N TYR A 139 4.58 4.68 -2.41
CA TYR A 139 5.92 5.23 -2.44
C TYR A 139 5.91 6.73 -2.73
N SER A 140 6.78 7.48 -2.06
CA SER A 140 6.91 8.94 -2.21
C SER A 140 7.22 9.39 -3.63
N SER A 141 7.86 8.55 -4.45
CA SER A 141 8.14 8.83 -5.87
C SER A 141 6.95 8.60 -6.80
N ALA A 142 5.86 7.99 -6.32
CA ALA A 142 4.70 7.68 -7.16
C ALA A 142 3.85 8.93 -7.41
N ALA A 143 3.51 9.17 -8.68
CA ALA A 143 2.54 10.19 -9.04
C ALA A 143 1.12 9.79 -8.56
N ASP A 144 0.36 10.77 -8.08
CA ASP A 144 -1.00 10.58 -7.55
C ASP A 144 -1.98 10.06 -8.61
N ASP A 145 -1.79 10.41 -9.87
CA ASP A 145 -2.63 10.00 -11.00
C ASP A 145 -2.05 8.81 -11.78
N SER A 146 -0.99 8.17 -11.25
CA SER A 146 -0.36 7.04 -11.92
C SER A 146 -1.31 5.85 -12.06
N GLN A 147 -1.26 5.21 -13.23
CA GLN A 147 -1.99 3.97 -13.48
C GLN A 147 -1.63 2.85 -12.47
N ALA A 148 -0.39 2.84 -12.00
CA ALA A 148 0.06 1.91 -10.98
C ALA A 148 -0.68 2.11 -9.64
N LEU A 149 -0.85 3.36 -9.19
CA LEU A 149 -1.62 3.64 -7.98
C LEU A 149 -3.08 3.25 -8.14
N GLN A 150 -3.69 3.51 -9.31
CA GLN A 150 -5.06 3.06 -9.61
C GLN A 150 -5.20 1.54 -9.49
N CYS A 151 -4.18 0.77 -9.87
CA CYS A 151 -4.17 -0.68 -9.66
C CYS A 151 -4.19 -1.05 -8.18
N CYS A 152 -3.39 -0.41 -7.33
CA CYS A 152 -3.43 -0.65 -5.88
C CYS A 152 -4.79 -0.26 -5.28
N GLU A 153 -5.38 0.86 -5.69
CA GLU A 153 -6.71 1.25 -5.21
C GLU A 153 -7.79 0.25 -5.60
N GLN A 154 -7.76 -0.28 -6.83
CA GLN A 154 -8.67 -1.33 -7.27
C GLN A 154 -8.48 -2.62 -6.46
N ARG A 155 -7.22 -3.00 -6.18
CA ARG A 155 -6.91 -4.19 -5.36
C ARG A 155 -7.38 -4.03 -3.93
N PHE A 156 -7.19 -2.84 -3.35
CA PHE A 156 -7.70 -2.51 -2.02
C PHE A 156 -9.23 -2.56 -1.99
N ALA A 157 -9.92 -1.90 -2.93
CA ALA A 157 -11.38 -1.89 -2.98
C ALA A 157 -11.96 -3.31 -3.12
N ALA A 158 -11.39 -4.14 -4.01
CA ALA A 158 -11.83 -5.51 -4.20
C ALA A 158 -11.64 -6.38 -2.95
N GLU A 159 -10.52 -6.23 -2.23
CA GLU A 159 -10.31 -6.97 -0.99
C GLU A 159 -11.19 -6.45 0.16
N LEU A 160 -11.45 -5.14 0.22
CA LEU A 160 -12.37 -4.54 1.18
C LEU A 160 -13.78 -5.13 1.04
N GLU A 161 -14.30 -5.19 -0.19
CA GLU A 161 -15.60 -5.78 -0.52
C GLU A 161 -15.63 -7.27 -0.17
N LYS A 162 -14.57 -8.02 -0.51
CA LYS A 162 -14.44 -9.44 -0.18
C LYS A 162 -14.46 -9.71 1.34
N GLN A 163 -13.98 -8.76 2.14
CA GLN A 163 -14.06 -8.82 3.61
C GLN A 163 -15.43 -8.40 4.16
N GLY A 164 -16.40 -8.05 3.30
CA GLY A 164 -17.71 -7.53 3.71
C GLY A 164 -17.64 -6.15 4.36
N LYS A 165 -16.53 -5.42 4.17
CA LYS A 165 -16.30 -4.08 4.68
C LYS A 165 -16.69 -3.04 3.63
N THR A 166 -16.87 -1.81 4.08
CA THR A 166 -17.26 -0.66 3.26
C THR A 166 -16.30 0.52 3.49
N ALA A 167 -16.49 1.60 2.75
CA ALA A 167 -15.67 2.81 2.89
C ALA A 167 -15.71 3.42 4.31
N THR A 168 -16.76 3.16 5.11
CA THR A 168 -16.82 3.64 6.49
C THR A 168 -15.87 2.91 7.44
N ASP A 169 -15.38 1.74 7.03
CA ASP A 169 -14.40 0.95 7.78
C ASP A 169 -12.95 1.36 7.48
N VAL A 170 -12.77 2.29 6.53
CA VAL A 170 -11.45 2.74 6.05
C VAL A 170 -11.10 4.09 6.68
N ILE A 171 -9.85 4.20 7.13
CA ILE A 171 -9.25 5.46 7.54
C ILE A 171 -8.23 5.93 6.49
N GLU A 172 -8.30 7.21 6.13
CA GLU A 172 -7.26 7.89 5.35
C GLU A 172 -6.14 8.31 6.31
N VAL A 173 -5.07 7.54 6.33
CA VAL A 173 -3.96 7.68 7.28
C VAL A 173 -3.05 8.85 6.91
N ASN A 174 -2.88 9.12 5.61
CA ASN A 174 -2.00 10.17 5.09
C ASN A 174 -2.71 11.51 4.85
N LYS A 175 -3.95 11.68 5.33
CA LYS A 175 -4.72 12.90 5.13
C LYS A 175 -4.04 14.09 5.80
N ASP A 176 -3.86 15.18 5.04
CA ASP A 176 -3.28 16.45 5.49
C ASP A 176 -1.88 16.30 6.12
N CYS A 177 -1.09 15.33 5.64
CA CYS A 177 0.24 15.03 6.15
C CYS A 177 1.33 15.83 5.45
N ASP A 178 2.07 16.61 6.23
CA ASP A 178 3.36 17.20 5.84
C ASP A 178 4.48 16.37 6.47
N TYR A 179 5.02 15.43 5.70
CA TYR A 179 5.99 14.45 6.19
C TYR A 179 7.35 15.11 6.44
N PRO A 180 8.01 14.83 7.57
CA PRO A 180 9.34 15.37 7.84
C PRO A 180 10.34 14.86 6.80
N GLU A 181 11.37 15.65 6.46
CA GLU A 181 12.45 15.26 5.55
C GLU A 181 13.25 14.03 6.04
#